data_AF-A0A1G9HZT7-F1
#
_entry.id   AF-A0A1G9HZT7-F1
#
_cell.length_a   1.000
_cell.length_b   1.000
_cell.length_c   1.000
_cell.angle_alpha   90.00
_cell.angle_beta   90.00
_cell.angle_gamma   90.00
#
_symmetry.space_group_name_H-M   'P 1'
#
loop_
_entity.id
_entity.type
_entity.pdbx_description
1 polymer ?
#
loop_
_entity_poly.entity_id
_entity_poly.type
_entity_poly.pdbx_seq_one_letter_code
_entity_poly.pdbx_strand_id
1 'polypeptide(L)'
;MQVTTSEPVTSAGDGHRVITCTSPTCEHPTDPEAYVCGVCLGRLDGDLADVADLAEELDTTIARQARTGMPVGSRSAEVGLPYNDGAAEVGRDLRSVLSTWVRDLWETHGPRRVVITADKTRATELDPLDLDDTLAEMAAWLRRHPSWIEYHPAGGELVDEIADAVERTRRAVDLAPARVYCGPCPDCGADLYARPDRETVRCRECETRHEVEALRAELLDAARGHLGTAAEIARALPKLLGRELSANSLRTWARSGKLTRRAPDAQGQPRYLVGEVIDVALATPTRSRVTRAESSCA
;
A
#
# COMPACT_ATOMS: atom_id res chain seq x y z
N MET A 1 -57.81 -53.26 42.32
CA MET A 1 -57.80 -51.81 42.01
C MET A 1 -56.45 -51.53 41.39
N GLN A 2 -56.38 -51.55 40.06
CA GLN A 2 -55.13 -51.45 39.29
C GLN A 2 -54.75 -49.97 39.19
N VAL A 3 -53.57 -49.62 39.69
CA VAL A 3 -52.99 -48.28 39.57
C VAL A 3 -52.28 -48.23 38.22
N THR A 4 -52.87 -47.53 37.27
CA THR A 4 -52.26 -47.22 35.97
C THR A 4 -51.25 -46.09 36.16
N THR A 5 -49.97 -46.42 36.17
CA THR A 5 -48.87 -45.46 36.05
C THR A 5 -48.75 -45.04 34.59
N SER A 6 -49.10 -43.79 34.31
CA SER A 6 -48.87 -43.12 33.03
C SER A 6 -47.37 -42.90 32.82
N GLU A 7 -46.82 -43.40 31.71
CA GLU A 7 -45.48 -43.05 31.25
C GLU A 7 -45.46 -41.60 30.72
N PRO A 8 -44.43 -40.79 31.03
CA PRO A 8 -44.26 -39.50 30.40
C PRO A 8 -43.68 -39.69 29.00
N VAL A 9 -44.35 -39.11 28.00
CA VAL A 9 -43.85 -38.97 26.63
C VAL A 9 -42.66 -38.00 26.66
N THR A 10 -41.45 -38.54 26.54
CA THR A 10 -40.25 -37.74 26.30
C THR A 10 -40.30 -37.23 24.86
N SER A 11 -40.79 -36.01 24.69
CA SER A 11 -40.64 -35.23 23.46
C SER A 11 -39.15 -35.11 23.14
N ALA A 12 -38.70 -35.81 22.11
CA ALA A 12 -37.38 -35.60 21.52
C ALA A 12 -37.32 -34.15 21.04
N GLY A 13 -36.53 -33.32 21.73
CA GLY A 13 -36.17 -32.01 21.24
C GLY A 13 -35.39 -32.21 19.94
N ASP A 14 -35.99 -31.76 18.84
CA ASP A 14 -35.32 -31.66 17.55
C ASP A 14 -34.14 -30.71 17.72
N GLY A 15 -32.95 -31.28 17.89
CA GLY A 15 -31.71 -30.55 18.06
C GLY A 15 -31.35 -29.91 16.74
N HIS A 16 -31.92 -28.73 16.46
CA HIS A 16 -31.50 -27.89 15.36
C HIS A 16 -30.01 -27.59 15.55
N ARG A 17 -29.15 -28.33 14.83
CA ARG A 17 -27.72 -28.05 14.80
C ARG A 17 -27.58 -26.67 14.19
N VAL A 18 -27.30 -25.69 15.04
CA VAL A 18 -26.90 -24.36 14.59
C VAL A 18 -25.58 -24.54 13.86
N ILE A 19 -25.62 -24.43 12.53
CA ILE A 19 -24.41 -24.33 11.73
C ILE A 19 -23.99 -22.87 11.82
N THR A 20 -22.71 -22.65 12.11
CA THR A 20 -22.12 -21.33 12.25
C THR A 20 -21.36 -20.97 10.99
N CYS A 21 -21.26 -19.68 10.72
CA CYS A 21 -20.46 -19.16 9.63
C CYS A 21 -19.02 -19.69 9.68
N THR A 22 -18.43 -19.98 8.51
CA THR A 22 -17.06 -20.50 8.41
C THR A 22 -15.99 -19.41 8.36
N SER A 23 -16.37 -18.12 8.40
CA SER A 23 -15.40 -17.01 8.47
C SER A 23 -14.65 -17.05 9.82
N PRO A 24 -13.30 -16.92 9.86
CA PRO A 24 -12.46 -17.20 11.04
C PRO A 24 -12.75 -16.41 12.32
N THR A 25 -13.58 -15.37 12.27
CA THR A 25 -13.94 -14.51 13.42
C THR A 25 -15.44 -14.33 13.60
N CYS A 26 -16.27 -15.10 12.88
CA CYS A 26 -17.72 -14.99 12.90
C CYS A 26 -18.37 -16.15 13.66
N GLU A 27 -19.30 -15.84 14.56
CA GLU A 27 -20.09 -16.83 15.31
C GLU A 27 -21.59 -16.79 14.95
N HIS A 28 -21.96 -16.04 13.90
CA HIS A 28 -23.36 -15.95 13.50
C HIS A 28 -23.88 -17.27 12.92
N PRO A 29 -25.15 -17.62 13.18
CA PRO A 29 -25.79 -18.78 12.59
C PRO A 29 -25.97 -18.59 11.08
N THR A 30 -25.91 -19.69 10.34
CA THR A 30 -26.21 -19.77 8.90
C THR A 30 -27.39 -20.70 8.65
N ASP A 31 -27.96 -20.60 7.45
CA ASP A 31 -28.86 -21.65 6.95
C ASP A 31 -28.10 -22.98 6.85
N PRO A 32 -28.76 -24.15 6.99
CA PRO A 32 -28.07 -25.44 7.08
C PRO A 32 -27.19 -25.81 5.87
N GLU A 33 -27.45 -25.21 4.71
CA GLU A 33 -26.70 -25.44 3.47
C GLU A 33 -25.68 -24.33 3.18
N ALA A 34 -25.74 -23.21 3.91
CA ALA A 34 -24.90 -22.04 3.72
C ALA A 34 -23.63 -22.10 4.60
N TYR A 35 -22.51 -21.68 4.01
CA TYR A 35 -21.22 -21.58 4.70
C TYR A 35 -20.97 -20.17 5.26
N VAL A 36 -21.53 -19.14 4.63
CA VAL A 36 -21.35 -17.73 5.02
C VAL A 36 -22.68 -17.12 5.46
N CYS A 37 -22.68 -16.35 6.55
CA CYS A 37 -23.88 -15.65 7.00
C CYS A 37 -24.12 -14.34 6.23
N GLY A 38 -25.37 -13.88 6.18
CA GLY A 38 -25.75 -12.62 5.53
C GLY A 38 -25.03 -11.37 6.08
N VAL A 39 -24.57 -11.39 7.34
CA VAL A 39 -23.77 -10.30 7.92
C VAL A 39 -22.38 -10.23 7.29
N CYS A 40 -21.71 -11.37 7.14
CA CYS A 40 -20.40 -11.45 6.48
C CYS A 40 -20.50 -11.11 4.99
N LEU A 41 -21.54 -11.58 4.31
CA LEU A 41 -21.80 -11.21 2.91
C LEU A 41 -22.05 -9.70 2.75
N GLY A 42 -22.78 -9.08 3.66
CA GLY A 42 -23.01 -7.63 3.64
C GLY A 42 -21.73 -6.81 3.88
N ARG A 43 -20.84 -7.28 4.77
CA ARG A 43 -19.52 -6.65 4.97
C ARG A 43 -18.64 -6.79 3.73
N LEU A 44 -18.59 -7.99 3.15
CA LEU A 44 -17.86 -8.26 1.92
C LEU A 44 -18.38 -7.40 0.75
N ASP A 45 -19.70 -7.23 0.60
CA ASP A 45 -20.25 -6.33 -0.44
C ASP A 45 -19.78 -4.88 -0.27
N GLY A 46 -19.72 -4.39 0.97
CA GLY A 46 -19.14 -3.08 1.29
C GLY A 46 -17.66 -2.99 0.95
N ASP A 47 -16.86 -3.98 1.36
CA ASP A 47 -15.43 -4.03 1.03
C ASP A 47 -15.18 -4.05 -0.48
N LEU A 48 -15.95 -4.86 -1.22
CA LEU A 48 -15.86 -4.94 -2.68
C LEU A 48 -16.39 -3.66 -3.38
N ALA A 49 -17.36 -2.96 -2.79
CA ALA A 49 -17.85 -1.69 -3.34
C ALA A 49 -16.76 -0.61 -3.29
N ASP A 50 -15.91 -0.62 -2.27
CA ASP A 50 -14.83 0.36 -2.10
C ASP A 50 -13.62 0.10 -3.01
N VAL A 51 -13.48 -1.10 -3.59
CA VAL A 51 -12.28 -1.50 -4.36
C VAL A 51 -12.00 -0.58 -5.55
N ALA A 52 -13.05 -0.08 -6.23
CA ALA A 52 -12.87 0.79 -7.39
C ALA A 52 -12.19 2.12 -6.98
N ASP A 53 -12.71 2.77 -5.94
CA ASP A 53 -12.15 4.03 -5.42
C ASP A 53 -10.74 3.79 -4.86
N LEU A 54 -10.54 2.70 -4.11
CA LEU A 54 -9.22 2.32 -3.59
C LEU A 54 -8.19 2.09 -4.71
N ALA A 55 -8.59 1.54 -5.85
CA ALA A 55 -7.70 1.35 -6.99
C ALA A 55 -7.21 2.70 -7.56
N GLU A 56 -8.10 3.69 -7.72
CA GLU A 56 -7.74 5.02 -8.21
C GLU A 56 -6.81 5.75 -7.23
N GLU A 57 -7.08 5.64 -5.92
CA GLU A 57 -6.24 6.23 -4.89
C GLU A 57 -4.87 5.54 -4.79
N LEU A 58 -4.83 4.22 -5.00
CA LEU A 58 -3.59 3.45 -5.04
C LEU A 58 -2.72 3.86 -6.24
N ASP A 59 -3.30 4.01 -7.42
CA ASP A 59 -2.60 4.49 -8.63
C ASP A 59 -2.02 5.90 -8.41
N THR A 60 -2.80 6.78 -7.78
CA THR A 60 -2.34 8.13 -7.38
C THR A 60 -1.15 8.03 -6.42
N THR A 61 -1.22 7.12 -5.45
CA THR A 61 -0.16 6.88 -4.45
C THR A 61 1.11 6.33 -5.10
N ILE A 62 0.98 5.35 -5.99
CA ILE A 62 2.08 4.77 -6.78
C ILE A 62 2.73 5.84 -7.66
N ALA A 63 1.94 6.65 -8.37
CA ALA A 63 2.45 7.73 -9.21
C ALA A 63 3.17 8.81 -8.38
N ARG A 64 2.71 9.11 -7.16
CA ARG A 64 3.41 10.01 -6.23
C ARG A 64 4.72 9.39 -5.71
N GLN A 65 4.72 8.10 -5.38
CA GLN A 65 5.92 7.37 -4.97
C GLN A 65 6.95 7.31 -6.09
N ALA A 66 6.55 7.01 -7.33
CA ALA A 66 7.43 6.98 -8.50
C ALA A 66 8.07 8.35 -8.80
N ARG A 67 7.34 9.45 -8.59
CA ARG A 67 7.88 10.82 -8.70
C ARG A 67 8.88 11.15 -7.58
N THR A 68 8.77 10.49 -6.43
CA THR A 68 9.61 10.74 -5.23
C THR A 68 10.76 9.74 -5.11
N GLY A 69 10.65 8.58 -5.77
CA GLY A 69 11.52 7.42 -5.68
C GLY A 69 12.37 7.22 -6.94
N MET A 70 13.52 7.89 -6.99
CA MET A 70 14.63 7.42 -7.81
C MET A 70 15.46 6.42 -6.97
N PRO A 71 15.76 5.20 -7.46
CA PRO A 71 16.50 4.21 -6.68
C PRO A 71 17.92 4.64 -6.38
N VAL A 72 18.30 4.56 -5.11
CA VAL A 72 19.69 4.53 -4.64
C VAL A 72 20.19 3.09 -4.82
N GLY A 73 21.39 2.95 -5.37
CA GLY A 73 21.99 1.65 -5.67
C GLY A 73 22.09 0.72 -4.45
N SER A 74 21.97 -0.57 -4.73
CA SER A 74 22.08 -1.67 -3.78
C SER A 74 23.50 -1.87 -3.25
N ARG A 75 23.62 -2.34 -1.99
CA ARG A 75 24.24 -3.64 -1.69
C ARG A 75 23.92 -4.17 -0.28
N SER A 76 23.45 -5.42 -0.32
CA SER A 76 23.50 -6.57 0.63
C SER A 76 23.30 -6.43 2.14
N ALA A 77 22.17 -7.03 2.57
CA ALA A 77 21.91 -7.99 3.67
C ALA A 77 22.72 -7.85 4.97
N GLU A 78 22.13 -7.77 6.17
CA GLU A 78 21.01 -8.53 6.71
C GLU A 78 20.16 -7.70 7.69
N VAL A 79 19.01 -8.26 8.11
CA VAL A 79 17.90 -7.72 8.91
C VAL A 79 16.83 -7.02 8.06
N GLY A 80 15.85 -7.83 7.65
CA GLY A 80 14.63 -7.37 7.00
C GLY A 80 13.85 -6.42 7.92
N LEU A 81 13.53 -5.24 7.39
CA LEU A 81 12.65 -4.27 8.03
C LEU A 81 11.23 -4.86 8.17
N PRO A 82 10.51 -4.56 9.26
CA PRO A 82 9.10 -4.92 9.41
C PRO A 82 8.29 -4.30 8.25
N TYR A 83 7.62 -5.17 7.51
CA TYR A 83 6.72 -4.95 6.37
C TYR A 83 6.17 -3.51 6.25
N ASN A 84 6.71 -2.73 5.32
CA ASN A 84 5.94 -1.67 4.66
C ASN A 84 5.86 -2.10 3.20
N ASP A 85 4.81 -2.84 2.84
CA ASP A 85 4.55 -3.11 1.42
C ASP A 85 4.46 -1.77 0.69
N GLY A 86 5.17 -1.65 -0.43
CA GLY A 86 4.94 -0.53 -1.33
C GLY A 86 3.48 -0.54 -1.81
N ALA A 87 2.91 0.62 -2.13
CA ALA A 87 1.53 0.69 -2.64
C ALA A 87 1.32 -0.24 -3.87
N ALA A 88 2.36 -0.40 -4.70
CA ALA A 88 2.34 -1.32 -5.84
C ALA A 88 2.36 -2.82 -5.47
N GLU A 89 2.85 -3.18 -4.29
CA GLU A 89 2.82 -4.55 -3.78
C GLU A 89 1.44 -4.89 -3.23
N VAL A 90 0.88 -4.02 -2.39
CA VAL A 90 -0.49 -4.17 -1.89
C VAL A 90 -1.51 -4.25 -3.03
N GLY A 91 -1.33 -3.46 -4.09
CA GLY A 91 -2.19 -3.55 -5.29
C GLY A 91 -2.07 -4.88 -6.05
N ARG A 92 -0.85 -5.43 -6.15
CA ARG A 92 -0.64 -6.77 -6.75
C ARG A 92 -1.28 -7.86 -5.90
N ASP A 93 -1.18 -7.76 -4.58
CA ASP A 93 -1.78 -8.71 -3.65
C ASP A 93 -3.30 -8.68 -3.74
N LEU A 94 -3.92 -7.50 -3.69
CA LEU A 94 -5.37 -7.37 -3.84
C LEU A 94 -5.86 -7.97 -5.16
N ARG A 95 -5.16 -7.69 -6.27
CA ARG A 95 -5.46 -8.30 -7.57
C ARG A 95 -5.34 -9.84 -7.50
N SER A 96 -4.27 -10.35 -6.91
CA SER A 96 -4.04 -11.79 -6.80
C SER A 96 -5.17 -12.48 -6.05
N VAL A 97 -5.59 -11.93 -4.90
CA VAL A 97 -6.71 -12.45 -4.10
C VAL A 97 -8.01 -12.42 -4.91
N LEU A 98 -8.38 -11.26 -5.47
CA LEU A 98 -9.63 -11.13 -6.25
C LEU A 98 -9.65 -12.08 -7.44
N SER A 99 -8.57 -12.14 -8.23
CA SER A 99 -8.50 -13.01 -9.41
C SER A 99 -8.55 -14.50 -9.06
N THR A 100 -7.98 -14.88 -7.90
CA THR A 100 -8.02 -16.26 -7.40
C THR A 100 -9.44 -16.66 -7.08
N TRP A 101 -10.17 -15.84 -6.32
CA TRP A 101 -11.55 -16.15 -5.95
C TRP A 101 -12.55 -16.04 -7.10
N VAL A 102 -12.36 -15.10 -8.03
CA VAL A 102 -13.13 -15.05 -9.29
C VAL A 102 -12.97 -16.37 -10.05
N ARG A 103 -11.73 -16.85 -10.20
CA ARG A 103 -11.44 -18.08 -10.92
C ARG A 103 -12.04 -19.31 -10.23
N ASP A 104 -11.84 -19.43 -8.92
CA ASP A 104 -12.34 -20.57 -8.13
C ASP A 104 -13.88 -20.64 -8.19
N LEU A 105 -14.57 -19.51 -7.99
CA LEU A 105 -16.03 -19.45 -8.12
C LEU A 105 -16.51 -19.76 -9.53
N TRP A 106 -15.79 -19.31 -10.57
CA TRP A 106 -16.13 -19.65 -11.95
C TRP A 106 -15.93 -21.14 -12.25
N GLU A 107 -14.82 -21.73 -11.79
CA GLU A 107 -14.56 -23.17 -11.95
C GLU A 107 -15.60 -24.02 -11.22
N THR A 108 -16.08 -23.57 -10.06
CA THR A 108 -17.12 -24.26 -9.28
C THR A 108 -18.51 -24.11 -9.91
N HIS A 109 -18.97 -22.88 -10.13
CA HIS A 109 -20.37 -22.58 -10.44
C HIS A 109 -20.65 -22.15 -11.88
N GLY A 110 -19.59 -21.89 -12.67
CA GLY A 110 -19.73 -21.33 -14.00
C GLY A 110 -20.55 -22.22 -14.96
N PRO A 111 -21.24 -21.59 -15.92
CA PRO A 111 -22.04 -22.29 -16.92
C PRO A 111 -21.14 -23.22 -17.74
N ARG A 112 -21.66 -24.41 -17.99
CA ARG A 112 -20.95 -25.45 -18.70
C ARG A 112 -21.69 -25.78 -19.98
N ARG A 113 -21.00 -25.66 -21.11
CA ARG A 113 -21.53 -26.04 -22.42
C ARG A 113 -21.13 -27.46 -22.76
N VAL A 114 -21.99 -28.10 -23.53
CA VAL A 114 -21.69 -29.39 -24.12
C VAL A 114 -20.97 -29.15 -25.44
N VAL A 115 -19.82 -29.77 -25.61
CA VAL A 115 -19.07 -29.79 -26.87
C VAL A 115 -18.97 -31.21 -27.42
N ILE A 116 -18.85 -31.30 -28.74
CA ILE A 116 -18.53 -32.55 -29.43
C ILE A 116 -17.07 -32.47 -29.85
N THR A 117 -16.26 -33.35 -29.29
CA THR A 117 -14.82 -33.43 -29.57
C THR A 117 -14.57 -34.03 -30.96
N ALA A 118 -13.33 -33.94 -31.46
CA ALA A 118 -12.98 -34.40 -32.81
C ALA A 118 -13.23 -35.90 -33.04
N ASP A 119 -13.18 -36.71 -31.98
CA ASP A 119 -13.52 -38.12 -31.95
C ASP A 119 -15.03 -38.40 -31.81
N LYS A 120 -15.88 -37.37 -31.91
CA LYS A 120 -17.35 -37.41 -31.75
C LYS A 120 -17.81 -37.78 -30.34
N THR A 121 -16.96 -37.63 -29.34
CA THR A 121 -17.31 -37.81 -27.93
C THR A 121 -17.99 -36.55 -27.39
N ARG A 122 -18.96 -36.73 -26.48
CA ARG A 122 -19.64 -35.61 -25.81
C ARG A 122 -18.84 -35.25 -24.57
N ALA A 123 -18.31 -34.03 -24.52
CA ALA A 123 -17.64 -33.49 -23.35
C ALA A 123 -18.38 -32.25 -22.83
N THR A 124 -18.15 -31.92 -21.57
CA THR A 124 -18.69 -30.72 -20.94
C THR A 124 -17.52 -29.80 -20.64
N GLU A 125 -17.53 -28.61 -21.23
CA GLU A 125 -16.51 -27.59 -21.04
C GLU A 125 -17.10 -26.40 -20.28
N LEU A 126 -16.27 -25.78 -19.43
CA LEU A 126 -16.61 -24.52 -18.80
C LEU A 126 -16.61 -23.42 -19.86
N ASP A 127 -17.63 -22.56 -19.85
CA ASP A 127 -17.64 -21.40 -20.73
C ASP A 127 -16.46 -20.46 -20.38
N PRO A 128 -15.89 -19.74 -21.36
CA PRO A 128 -14.85 -18.76 -21.08
C PRO A 128 -15.36 -17.68 -20.12
N LEU A 129 -14.55 -17.34 -19.11
CA LEU A 129 -14.79 -16.17 -18.29
C LEU A 129 -14.44 -14.92 -19.09
N ASP A 130 -15.45 -14.12 -19.42
CA ASP A 130 -15.29 -12.81 -20.07
C ASP A 130 -15.27 -11.72 -18.99
N LEU A 131 -14.06 -11.36 -18.56
CA LEU A 131 -13.82 -10.37 -17.51
C LEU A 131 -12.46 -9.72 -17.71
N ASP A 132 -12.42 -8.39 -17.68
CA ASP A 132 -11.15 -7.65 -17.72
C ASP A 132 -10.37 -7.81 -16.41
N ASP A 133 -9.05 -7.92 -16.54
CA ASP A 133 -8.12 -8.14 -15.44
C ASP A 133 -7.83 -6.82 -14.68
N THR A 134 -8.89 -6.21 -14.15
CA THR A 134 -8.83 -4.99 -13.33
C THR A 134 -9.47 -5.21 -11.96
N LEU A 135 -9.00 -4.47 -10.95
CA LEU A 135 -9.55 -4.57 -9.58
C LEU A 135 -11.05 -4.26 -9.54
N ALA A 136 -11.48 -3.22 -10.26
CA ALA A 136 -12.87 -2.78 -10.32
C ALA A 136 -13.78 -3.85 -10.96
N GLU A 137 -13.37 -4.43 -12.08
CA GLU A 137 -14.17 -5.46 -12.77
C GLU A 137 -14.27 -6.75 -11.94
N MET A 138 -13.17 -7.22 -11.35
CA MET A 138 -13.20 -8.38 -10.46
C MET A 138 -14.09 -8.18 -9.25
N ALA A 139 -14.00 -7.02 -8.59
CA ALA A 139 -14.82 -6.71 -7.43
C ALA A 139 -16.31 -6.61 -7.81
N ALA A 140 -16.63 -5.92 -8.91
CA ALA A 140 -17.99 -5.84 -9.43
C ALA A 140 -18.55 -7.21 -9.84
N TRP A 141 -17.70 -8.11 -10.34
CA TRP A 141 -18.09 -9.48 -10.65
C TRP A 141 -18.44 -10.27 -9.39
N LEU A 142 -17.61 -10.21 -8.34
CA LEU A 142 -17.86 -10.92 -7.08
C LEU A 142 -19.17 -10.46 -6.41
N ARG A 143 -19.45 -9.16 -6.44
CA ARG A 143 -20.70 -8.58 -5.90
C ARG A 143 -21.97 -9.06 -6.61
N ARG A 144 -21.87 -9.48 -7.88
CA ARG A 144 -23.01 -10.02 -8.65
C ARG A 144 -23.31 -11.48 -8.33
N HIS A 145 -22.44 -12.17 -7.58
CA HIS A 145 -22.58 -13.59 -7.29
C HIS A 145 -22.57 -13.89 -5.77
N PRO A 146 -23.38 -13.19 -4.95
CA PRO A 146 -23.37 -13.39 -3.50
C PRO A 146 -23.80 -14.80 -3.09
N SER A 147 -24.74 -15.41 -3.83
CA SER A 147 -25.17 -16.79 -3.57
C SER A 147 -24.09 -17.82 -3.89
N TRP A 148 -23.19 -17.55 -4.84
CA TRP A 148 -22.08 -18.45 -5.12
C TRP A 148 -21.11 -18.46 -3.94
N ILE A 149 -20.84 -17.30 -3.35
CA ILE A 149 -20.00 -17.16 -2.15
C ILE A 149 -20.67 -17.79 -0.92
N GLU A 150 -21.97 -17.53 -0.73
CA GLU A 150 -22.77 -18.03 0.40
C GLU A 150 -22.72 -19.55 0.55
N TYR A 151 -22.84 -20.25 -0.58
CA TYR A 151 -22.87 -21.71 -0.65
C TYR A 151 -21.52 -22.34 -1.03
N HIS A 152 -20.43 -21.55 -1.09
CA HIS A 152 -19.11 -22.08 -1.39
C HIS A 152 -18.47 -22.73 -0.14
N PRO A 153 -17.91 -23.95 -0.23
CA PRO A 153 -17.26 -24.60 0.91
C PRO A 153 -16.12 -23.78 1.54
N ALA A 154 -15.40 -23.00 0.73
CA ALA A 154 -14.35 -22.08 1.17
C ALA A 154 -14.83 -20.62 1.32
N GLY A 155 -16.14 -20.37 1.35
CA GLY A 155 -16.71 -19.02 1.39
C GLY A 155 -16.24 -18.18 2.60
N GLY A 156 -16.00 -18.82 3.74
CA GLY A 156 -15.45 -18.17 4.92
C GLY A 156 -14.02 -17.67 4.75
N GLU A 157 -13.17 -18.44 4.06
CA GLU A 157 -11.79 -18.08 3.70
C GLU A 157 -11.78 -16.96 2.67
N LEU A 158 -12.64 -17.05 1.65
CA LEU A 158 -12.84 -15.99 0.66
C LEU A 158 -13.18 -14.65 1.31
N VAL A 159 -14.14 -14.62 2.23
CA VAL A 159 -14.53 -13.40 2.94
C VAL A 159 -13.35 -12.83 3.72
N ASP A 160 -12.62 -13.68 4.44
CA ASP A 160 -11.49 -13.29 5.28
C ASP A 160 -10.34 -12.71 4.46
N GLU A 161 -9.91 -13.41 3.41
CA GLU A 161 -8.80 -12.99 2.56
C GLU A 161 -9.10 -11.70 1.80
N ILE A 162 -10.32 -11.54 1.27
CA ILE A 162 -10.72 -10.31 0.59
C ILE A 162 -10.79 -9.16 1.58
N ALA A 163 -11.42 -9.34 2.74
CA ALA A 163 -11.51 -8.30 3.77
C ALA A 163 -10.11 -7.86 4.21
N ASP A 164 -9.20 -8.81 4.46
CA ASP A 164 -7.81 -8.52 4.83
C ASP A 164 -7.04 -7.81 3.71
N ALA A 165 -7.21 -8.21 2.44
CA ALA A 165 -6.58 -7.55 1.31
C ALA A 165 -7.09 -6.12 1.09
N VAL A 166 -8.40 -5.91 1.21
CA VAL A 166 -9.02 -4.58 1.11
C VAL A 166 -8.56 -3.69 2.28
N GLU A 167 -8.54 -4.19 3.51
CA GLU A 167 -8.06 -3.44 4.67
C GLU A 167 -6.56 -3.08 4.56
N ARG A 168 -5.72 -3.98 4.05
CA ARG A 168 -4.32 -3.65 3.73
C ARG A 168 -4.23 -2.54 2.69
N THR A 169 -5.12 -2.55 1.69
CA THR A 169 -5.19 -1.52 0.65
C THR A 169 -5.64 -0.17 1.22
N ARG A 170 -6.72 -0.14 2.01
CA ARG A 170 -7.17 1.06 2.74
C ARG A 170 -6.04 1.64 3.56
N ARG A 171 -5.35 0.83 4.37
CA ARG A 171 -4.18 1.28 5.15
C ARG A 171 -3.07 1.84 4.28
N ALA A 172 -2.76 1.22 3.15
CA ALA A 172 -1.70 1.68 2.25
C ALA A 172 -2.02 3.05 1.63
N VAL A 173 -3.29 3.28 1.31
CA VAL A 173 -3.83 4.55 0.80
C VAL A 173 -3.89 5.61 1.91
N ASP A 174 -4.47 5.29 3.07
CA ASP A 174 -4.66 6.19 4.22
C ASP A 174 -3.36 6.58 4.93
N LEU A 175 -2.30 5.76 4.84
CA LEU A 175 -1.02 6.01 5.49
C LEU A 175 -0.23 7.18 4.86
N ALA A 176 -0.76 7.83 3.82
CA ALA A 176 -0.15 8.95 3.11
C ALA A 176 -0.23 10.32 3.84
N PRO A 177 0.66 10.57 4.82
CA PRO A 177 1.71 11.56 4.53
C PRO A 177 3.10 10.93 4.58
N ALA A 178 3.95 11.28 3.60
CA ALA A 178 5.32 10.79 3.51
C ALA A 178 6.06 11.03 4.84
N ARG A 179 6.46 9.95 5.54
CA ARG A 179 7.35 10.08 6.69
C ARG A 179 8.71 10.55 6.18
N VAL A 180 9.21 11.63 6.74
CA VAL A 180 10.48 12.25 6.40
C VAL A 180 11.52 11.75 7.40
N TYR A 181 12.68 11.35 6.88
CA TYR A 181 13.82 11.03 7.71
C TYR A 181 14.26 12.25 8.52
N CYS A 182 14.40 12.07 9.84
CA CYS A 182 14.77 13.13 10.78
C CYS A 182 16.24 13.09 11.17
N GLY A 183 16.96 12.00 10.87
CA GLY A 183 18.31 11.75 11.38
C GLY A 183 18.35 10.59 12.37
N PRO A 184 19.55 10.19 12.84
CA PRO A 184 19.71 9.19 13.89
C PRO A 184 19.30 9.76 15.25
N CYS A 185 18.78 8.89 16.13
CA CYS A 185 18.46 9.23 17.51
C CYS A 185 19.75 9.63 18.27
N PRO A 186 19.78 10.80 18.93
CA PRO A 186 20.94 11.24 19.70
C PRO A 186 21.33 10.29 20.84
N ASP A 187 20.37 9.58 21.43
CA ASP A 187 20.61 8.73 22.59
C ASP A 187 21.07 7.31 22.23
N CYS A 188 20.60 6.76 21.11
CA CYS A 188 20.82 5.35 20.77
C CYS A 188 21.24 5.09 19.31
N GLY A 189 21.33 6.13 18.48
CA GLY A 189 21.77 6.04 17.08
C GLY A 189 20.74 5.47 16.09
N ALA A 190 19.55 5.07 16.55
CA ALA A 190 18.52 4.49 15.69
C ALA A 190 17.89 5.53 14.75
N ASP A 191 17.61 5.16 13.49
CA ASP A 191 17.04 6.07 12.51
C ASP A 191 15.61 6.54 12.88
N LEU A 192 15.38 7.85 12.86
CA LEU A 192 14.11 8.47 13.20
C LEU A 192 13.35 8.95 11.95
N TYR A 193 12.04 8.72 11.95
CA TYR A 193 11.13 9.12 10.87
C TYR A 193 9.87 9.76 11.45
N ALA A 194 9.52 10.96 10.97
CA ALA A 194 8.33 11.71 11.41
C ALA A 194 7.45 12.12 10.23
N ARG A 195 6.16 12.38 10.49
CA ARG A 195 5.33 13.05 9.49
C ARG A 195 5.79 14.51 9.31
N PRO A 196 5.61 15.14 8.14
CA PRO A 196 6.11 16.49 7.89
C PRO A 196 5.56 17.56 8.85
N ASP A 197 4.34 17.33 9.34
CA ASP A 197 3.55 18.20 10.23
C ASP A 197 3.74 17.90 11.72
N ARG A 198 4.50 16.87 12.09
CA ARG A 198 4.71 16.50 13.49
C ARG A 198 5.94 17.18 14.06
N GLU A 199 5.73 17.92 15.14
CA GLU A 199 6.78 18.63 15.88
C GLU A 199 7.71 17.67 16.64
N THR A 200 7.20 16.52 17.07
CA THR A 200 7.97 15.54 17.88
C THR A 200 7.91 14.13 17.29
N VAL A 201 9.01 13.39 17.42
CA VAL A 201 9.12 11.96 17.08
C VAL A 201 9.57 11.15 18.31
N ARG A 202 8.95 9.99 18.54
CA ARG A 202 9.38 9.05 19.57
C ARG A 202 10.30 8.00 18.96
N CYS A 203 11.50 7.85 19.50
CA CYS A 203 12.39 6.74 19.18
C CYS A 203 11.73 5.42 19.60
N ARG A 204 11.79 4.39 18.74
CA ARG A 204 11.21 3.07 19.05
C ARG A 204 12.12 2.20 19.92
N GLU A 205 13.43 2.46 19.90
CA GLU A 205 14.44 1.66 20.62
C GLU A 205 14.62 2.14 22.06
N CYS A 206 14.89 3.44 22.27
CA CYS A 206 15.12 4.01 23.61
C CYS A 206 13.91 4.73 24.20
N GLU A 207 12.81 4.81 23.44
CA GLU A 207 11.56 5.47 23.81
C GLU A 207 11.63 7.00 24.02
N THR A 208 12.81 7.62 23.91
CA THR A 208 12.98 9.06 24.02
C THR A 208 12.21 9.81 22.93
N ARG A 209 11.63 10.95 23.28
CA ARG A 209 10.99 11.87 22.33
C ARG A 209 11.96 12.98 21.96
N HIS A 210 12.04 13.26 20.67
CA HIS A 210 12.88 14.31 20.10
C HIS A 210 12.05 15.29 19.30
N GLU A 211 12.47 16.55 19.29
CA GLU A 211 11.96 17.58 18.41
C GLU A 211 12.45 17.32 16.97
N VAL A 212 11.53 17.23 16.02
CA VAL A 212 11.83 16.91 14.62
C VAL A 212 12.68 18.00 13.97
N GLU A 213 12.41 19.27 14.31
CA GLU A 213 13.17 20.40 13.76
C GLU A 213 14.60 20.45 14.32
N ALA A 214 14.78 20.15 15.61
CA ALA A 214 16.10 20.08 16.23
C ALA A 214 16.98 18.99 15.59
N LEU A 215 16.42 17.78 15.39
CA LEU A 215 17.13 16.68 14.74
C LEU A 215 17.53 17.04 13.30
N ARG A 216 16.65 17.70 12.55
CA ARG A 216 16.95 18.17 11.18
C ARG A 216 18.02 19.24 11.16
N ALA A 217 17.99 20.18 12.11
CA ALA A 217 19.00 21.22 12.24
C ALA A 217 20.37 20.63 12.55
N GLU A 218 20.45 19.66 13.47
CA GLU A 218 21.68 18.92 13.80
C GLU A 218 22.19 18.13 12.59
N LEU A 219 21.31 17.42 11.87
CA LEU A 219 21.67 16.69 10.66
C LEU A 219 22.19 17.62 9.56
N LEU A 220 21.56 18.79 9.39
CA LEU A 220 22.01 19.82 8.46
C LEU A 220 23.38 20.39 8.87
N ASP A 221 23.61 20.64 10.16
CA ASP A 221 24.87 21.15 10.67
C ASP A 221 26.01 20.14 10.48
N ALA A 222 25.77 18.87 10.83
CA ALA A 222 26.70 17.78 10.56
C ALA A 222 27.00 17.66 9.06
N ALA A 223 25.98 17.80 8.21
CA ALA A 223 26.13 17.75 6.76
C ALA A 223 27.02 18.87 6.21
N ARG A 224 27.08 20.06 6.85
CA ARG A 224 27.85 21.23 6.35
C ARG A 224 29.33 20.92 6.10
N GLY A 225 29.93 20.02 6.90
CA GLY A 225 31.34 19.64 6.78
C GLY A 225 31.66 18.65 5.65
N HIS A 226 30.66 18.05 5.02
CA HIS A 226 30.88 17.01 4.02
C HIS A 226 31.19 17.57 2.63
N LEU A 227 32.06 16.86 1.90
CA LEU A 227 32.31 17.07 0.47
C LEU A 227 31.47 16.09 -0.34
N GLY A 228 30.72 16.60 -1.32
CA GLY A 228 29.92 15.77 -2.22
C GLY A 228 29.95 16.29 -3.65
N THR A 229 29.66 15.42 -4.61
CA THR A 229 29.44 15.83 -6.00
C THR A 229 28.12 16.59 -6.14
N ALA A 230 27.98 17.36 -7.23
CA ALA A 230 26.73 18.10 -7.49
C ALA A 230 25.49 17.17 -7.56
N ALA A 231 25.67 15.92 -7.98
CA ALA A 231 24.58 14.95 -8.05
C ALA A 231 24.21 14.37 -6.68
N GLU A 232 25.19 14.12 -5.81
CA GLU A 232 24.95 13.68 -4.43
C GLU A 232 24.25 14.78 -3.63
N ILE A 233 24.77 16.01 -3.68
CA ILE A 233 24.22 17.13 -2.92
C ILE A 233 22.81 17.49 -3.39
N ALA A 234 22.56 17.52 -4.71
CA ALA A 234 21.23 17.81 -5.25
C ALA A 234 20.19 16.71 -4.98
N ARG A 235 20.61 15.50 -4.58
CA ARG A 235 19.68 14.44 -4.14
C ARG A 235 19.36 14.53 -2.66
N ALA A 236 20.37 14.81 -1.83
CA ALA A 236 20.22 14.80 -0.37
C ALA A 236 19.62 16.09 0.19
N LEU A 237 20.05 17.24 -0.33
CA LEU A 237 19.80 18.54 0.29
C LEU A 237 18.39 19.13 0.07
N PRO A 238 17.67 18.93 -1.06
CA PRO A 238 16.33 19.50 -1.24
C PRO A 238 15.34 19.12 -0.14
N LYS A 239 15.38 17.86 0.31
CA LYS A 239 14.48 17.33 1.34
C LYS A 239 14.78 17.92 2.72
N LEU A 240 16.04 18.21 3.00
CA LEU A 240 16.48 18.81 4.26
C LEU A 240 16.28 20.33 4.30
N LEU A 241 16.44 21.03 3.17
CA LEU A 241 16.25 22.48 3.07
C LEU A 241 14.82 22.91 2.70
N GLY A 242 13.92 21.97 2.40
CA GLY A 242 12.54 22.28 1.97
C GLY A 242 12.44 23.09 0.68
N ARG A 243 13.43 23.00 -0.22
CA ARG A 243 13.48 23.77 -1.47
C ARG A 243 14.01 22.96 -2.63
N GLU A 244 13.59 23.29 -3.84
CA GLU A 244 14.14 22.69 -5.04
C GLU A 244 15.62 23.08 -5.23
N LEU A 245 16.49 22.09 -5.36
CA LEU A 245 17.88 22.24 -5.77
C LEU A 245 18.22 21.17 -6.80
N SER A 246 18.74 21.58 -7.95
CA SER A 246 19.13 20.67 -9.02
C SER A 246 20.65 20.62 -9.18
N ALA A 247 21.19 19.48 -9.63
CA ALA A 247 22.61 19.37 -9.94
C ALA A 247 23.05 20.38 -11.02
N ASN A 248 22.14 20.77 -11.92
CA ASN A 248 22.41 21.81 -12.92
C ASN A 248 22.56 23.20 -12.29
N SER A 249 21.75 23.52 -11.26
CA SER A 249 21.88 24.76 -10.48
C SER A 249 23.24 24.84 -9.80
N LEU A 250 23.66 23.76 -9.13
CA LEU A 250 24.99 23.67 -8.49
C LEU A 250 26.12 23.84 -9.51
N ARG A 251 26.07 23.14 -10.65
CA ARG A 251 27.08 23.30 -11.71
C ARG A 251 27.11 24.72 -12.28
N THR A 252 25.96 25.38 -12.37
CA THR A 252 25.84 26.76 -12.83
C THR A 252 26.44 27.72 -11.82
N TRP A 253 26.16 27.55 -10.53
CA TRP A 253 26.76 28.33 -9.44
C TRP A 253 28.27 28.15 -9.37
N ALA A 254 28.77 26.92 -9.56
CA ALA A 254 30.20 26.66 -9.67
C ALA A 254 30.84 27.34 -10.89
N ARG A 255 30.14 27.35 -12.04
CA ARG A 255 30.62 28.04 -13.25
C ARG A 255 30.63 29.56 -13.08
N SER A 256 29.67 30.11 -12.33
CA SER A 256 29.59 31.53 -12.02
C SER A 256 30.46 31.95 -10.83
N GLY A 257 31.33 31.08 -10.31
CA GLY A 257 32.24 31.37 -9.20
C GLY A 257 31.60 31.47 -7.82
N LYS A 258 30.34 31.06 -7.67
CA LYS A 258 29.62 31.07 -6.38
C LYS A 258 29.91 29.85 -5.52
N LEU A 259 30.32 28.74 -6.13
CA LEU A 259 30.74 27.52 -5.44
C LEU A 259 32.16 27.18 -5.80
N THR A 260 32.96 26.80 -4.82
CA THR A 260 34.33 26.42 -5.03
C THR A 260 34.43 24.94 -5.38
N ARG A 261 35.07 24.65 -6.52
CA ARG A 261 35.37 23.26 -6.92
C ARG A 261 36.53 22.73 -6.08
N ARG A 262 36.35 21.56 -5.49
CA ARG A 262 37.36 20.81 -4.72
C ARG A 262 37.88 19.63 -5.54
N ALA A 263 38.88 18.94 -4.98
CA ALA A 263 39.46 17.75 -5.60
C ALA A 263 38.36 16.74 -6.02
N PRO A 264 38.47 16.17 -7.24
CA PRO A 264 37.46 15.27 -7.75
C PRO A 264 37.40 13.94 -6.98
N ASP A 265 36.30 13.21 -7.15
CA ASP A 265 36.18 11.83 -6.67
C ASP A 265 37.00 10.83 -7.50
N ALA A 266 36.92 9.55 -7.15
CA ALA A 266 37.59 8.47 -7.87
C ALA A 266 37.10 8.32 -9.33
N GLN A 267 35.97 8.93 -9.67
CA GLN A 267 35.33 8.94 -10.98
C GLN A 267 35.56 10.26 -11.73
N GLY A 268 36.44 11.14 -11.22
CA GLY A 268 36.79 12.42 -11.83
C GLY A 268 35.75 13.52 -11.68
N GLN A 269 34.69 13.34 -10.88
CA GLN A 269 33.64 14.34 -10.68
C GLN A 269 34.05 15.41 -9.66
N PRO A 270 33.84 16.70 -9.95
CA PRO A 270 34.17 17.77 -9.00
C PRO A 270 33.29 17.69 -7.74
N ARG A 271 33.93 17.89 -6.59
CA ARG A 271 33.28 17.93 -5.28
C ARG A 271 33.08 19.37 -4.79
N TYR A 272 32.08 19.55 -3.96
CA TYR A 272 31.68 20.82 -3.36
C TYR A 272 31.45 20.63 -1.87
N LEU A 273 31.75 21.66 -1.07
CA LEU A 273 31.41 21.65 0.35
C LEU A 273 29.90 21.86 0.50
N VAL A 274 29.23 20.97 1.22
CA VAL A 274 27.78 21.03 1.43
C VAL A 274 27.39 22.35 2.10
N GLY A 275 28.16 22.82 3.09
CA GLY A 275 27.92 24.12 3.74
C GLY A 275 27.91 25.30 2.76
N GLU A 276 28.87 25.34 1.83
CA GLU A 276 28.92 26.39 0.80
C GLU A 276 27.71 26.34 -0.13
N VAL A 277 27.21 25.13 -0.45
CA VAL A 277 25.98 24.96 -1.23
C VAL A 277 24.75 25.44 -0.45
N ILE A 278 24.65 25.13 0.85
CA ILE A 278 23.56 25.61 1.71
C ILE A 278 23.54 27.14 1.72
N ASP A 279 24.69 27.77 1.98
CA ASP A 279 24.78 29.23 2.09
C ASP A 279 24.41 29.92 0.77
N VAL A 280 24.89 29.41 -0.37
CA VAL A 280 24.55 29.92 -1.71
C VAL A 280 23.08 29.69 -2.05
N ALA A 281 22.52 28.53 -1.65
CA ALA A 281 21.11 28.26 -1.83
C ALA A 281 20.29 29.31 -1.06
N LEU A 282 20.51 29.46 0.24
CA LEU A 282 19.79 30.42 1.09
C LEU A 282 19.92 31.87 0.59
N ALA A 283 21.09 32.26 0.07
CA ALA A 283 21.32 33.58 -0.52
C ALA A 283 20.69 33.78 -1.93
N THR A 284 20.29 32.70 -2.61
CA THR A 284 19.72 32.77 -3.96
C THR A 284 18.19 32.58 -3.91
N PRO A 285 17.39 33.63 -4.19
CA PRO A 285 15.94 33.52 -4.21
C PRO A 285 15.47 32.49 -5.25
N THR A 286 14.50 31.66 -4.87
CA THR A 286 13.85 30.70 -5.77
C THR A 286 13.17 31.46 -6.90
N ARG A 287 13.59 31.22 -8.15
CA ARG A 287 12.87 31.73 -9.32
C ARG A 287 11.53 31.01 -9.39
N SER A 288 10.45 31.66 -8.95
CA SER A 288 9.10 31.25 -9.31
C SER A 288 8.99 31.29 -10.84
N ARG A 289 8.63 30.14 -11.42
CA ARG A 289 8.26 30.09 -12.83
C ARG A 289 6.97 30.89 -12.95
N VAL A 290 7.07 32.17 -13.32
CA VAL A 290 5.91 32.96 -13.74
C VAL A 290 5.38 32.27 -15.00
N THR A 291 4.29 31.53 -14.84
CA THR A 291 3.47 31.10 -15.98
C THR A 291 3.04 32.38 -16.68
N ARG A 292 3.48 32.53 -17.92
CA ARG A 292 3.17 33.67 -18.76
C ARG A 292 1.68 33.57 -19.08
N ALA A 293 0.85 34.24 -18.29
CA ALA A 293 -0.57 34.39 -18.59
C ALA A 293 -0.68 34.99 -19.99
N GLU A 294 -1.40 34.28 -20.85
CA GLU A 294 -1.64 34.64 -22.24
C GLU A 294 -2.23 36.05 -22.29
N SER A 295 -1.46 36.96 -22.89
CA SER A 295 -1.94 38.27 -23.27
C SER A 295 -2.55 38.19 -24.67
N SER A 296 -3.81 38.61 -24.77
CA SER A 296 -4.44 39.23 -25.94
C SER A 296 -4.86 38.32 -27.11
N CYS A 297 -6.17 38.30 -27.40
CA CYS A 297 -6.71 39.25 -28.40
C CYS A 297 -8.15 39.65 -28.08
N ALA A 298 -8.36 40.97 -28.15
CA ALA A 298 -9.62 41.65 -28.33
C ALA A 298 -10.18 41.44 -29.75
#